data_AF-A0A519RG70-F1
#
_entry.id   AF-A0A519RG70-F1
#
_cell.length_a   1.000
_cell.length_b   1.000
_cell.length_c   1.000
_cell.angle_alpha   90.00
_cell.angle_beta   90.00
_cell.angle_gamma   90.00
#
_symmetry.space_group_name_H-M   'P 1'
#
loop_
_entity.id
_entity.type
_entity.pdbx_description
1 polymer ?
#
loop_
_entity_poly.entity_id
_entity_poly.type
_entity_poly.pdbx_seq_one_letter_code
_entity_poly.pdbx_strand_id
1 'polypeptide(L)'
;MLTTEEFLVELENIDRQPETMFVQQQQSEENYPLHQHQKTQLVYVRGGVAYLITPSKTYFLPARHYVLIPPGLAHRVLFHSAQHLITGLCFAEAGDAEHPFFGRLGIYPVTDLLYELLRYTTTWYGHYGPAQYEPYLF
;
A
#
# COMPACT_ATOMS: atom_id res chain seq x y z
N MET A 1 -12.89 -4.73 -13.28
CA MET A 1 -11.84 -3.83 -13.83
C MET A 1 -12.42 -2.43 -13.85
N LEU A 2 -11.69 -1.47 -13.27
CA LEU A 2 -12.02 -0.06 -13.34
C LEU A 2 -11.86 0.42 -14.80
N THR A 3 -12.67 1.38 -15.21
CA THR A 3 -12.43 2.15 -16.43
C THR A 3 -11.17 3.02 -16.25
N THR A 4 -10.60 3.48 -17.35
CA THR A 4 -9.43 4.38 -17.32
C THR A 4 -9.72 5.65 -16.51
N GLU A 5 -10.94 6.20 -16.62
CA GLU A 5 -11.34 7.41 -15.90
C GLU A 5 -11.45 7.17 -14.40
N GLU A 6 -12.13 6.08 -13.98
CA GLU A 6 -12.23 5.69 -12.57
C GLU A 6 -10.85 5.42 -11.94
N PHE A 7 -9.94 4.80 -12.70
CA PHE A 7 -8.57 4.58 -12.25
C PHE A 7 -7.82 5.90 -12.01
N LEU A 8 -7.91 6.85 -12.94
CA LEU A 8 -7.23 8.15 -12.80
C LEU A 8 -7.76 8.95 -11.61
N VAL A 9 -9.08 8.92 -11.37
CA VAL A 9 -9.71 9.57 -10.21
C VAL A 9 -9.21 8.96 -8.90
N GLU A 10 -9.15 7.63 -8.79
CA GLU A 10 -8.61 6.99 -7.59
C GLU A 10 -7.12 7.27 -7.39
N LEU A 11 -6.33 7.27 -8.47
CA LEU A 11 -4.91 7.60 -8.37
C LEU A 11 -4.68 9.04 -7.88
N GLU A 12 -5.47 10.00 -8.38
CA GLU A 12 -5.45 11.38 -7.90
C GLU A 12 -5.91 11.48 -6.44
N ASN A 13 -6.90 10.67 -6.05
CA ASN A 13 -7.42 10.64 -4.69
C ASN A 13 -6.35 10.22 -3.66
N ILE A 14 -5.49 9.23 -3.98
CA ILE A 14 -4.39 8.78 -3.11
C ILE A 14 -3.53 9.97 -2.65
N ASP A 15 -3.15 10.85 -3.57
CA ASP A 15 -2.24 11.97 -3.31
C ASP A 15 -2.95 13.27 -2.87
N ARG A 16 -4.29 13.28 -2.88
CA ARG A 16 -5.10 14.49 -2.66
C ARG A 16 -4.92 15.16 -1.30
N GLN A 17 -4.66 14.37 -0.25
CA GLN A 17 -4.41 14.85 1.11
C GLN A 17 -3.02 14.37 1.57
N PRO A 18 -1.95 15.12 1.23
CA PRO A 18 -0.57 14.73 1.52
C PRO A 18 -0.35 14.39 2.99
N GLU A 19 -0.91 15.14 3.93
CA GLU A 19 -0.75 14.97 5.38
C GLU A 19 -1.43 13.74 6.00
N THR A 20 -2.22 12.99 5.22
CA THR A 20 -2.97 11.81 5.72
C THR A 20 -2.36 10.49 5.25
N MET A 21 -2.68 9.40 5.94
CA MET A 21 -2.56 8.06 5.38
C MET A 21 -3.80 7.77 4.54
N PHE A 22 -3.62 7.35 3.29
CA PHE A 22 -4.66 6.78 2.47
C PHE A 22 -4.64 5.25 2.61
N VAL A 23 -5.79 4.66 2.95
CA VAL A 23 -5.93 3.22 3.15
C VAL A 23 -6.79 2.63 2.05
N GLN A 24 -6.30 1.54 1.45
CA GLN A 24 -6.97 0.85 0.37
C GLN A 24 -6.83 -0.67 0.54
N GLN A 25 -7.93 -1.40 0.32
CA GLN A 25 -7.92 -2.85 0.36
C GLN A 25 -7.76 -3.45 -1.05
N GLN A 26 -7.16 -4.63 -1.11
CA GLN A 26 -6.91 -5.51 -2.26
C GLN A 26 -7.67 -5.31 -3.58
N GLN A 27 -9.00 -5.19 -3.58
CA GLN A 27 -9.79 -5.33 -4.81
C GLN A 27 -9.52 -4.24 -5.84
N SER A 28 -9.04 -3.07 -5.40
CA SER A 28 -8.74 -1.96 -6.28
C SER A 28 -7.32 -2.04 -6.86
N GLU A 29 -6.33 -2.48 -6.08
CA GLU A 29 -4.90 -2.45 -6.49
C GLU A 29 -4.55 -3.41 -7.64
N GLU A 30 -5.10 -4.63 -7.64
CA GLU A 30 -4.87 -5.61 -8.72
C GLU A 30 -5.33 -5.11 -10.09
N ASN A 31 -6.33 -4.22 -10.08
CA ASN A 31 -6.88 -3.62 -11.30
C ASN A 31 -6.05 -2.44 -11.80
N TYR A 32 -5.04 -1.98 -11.05
CA TYR A 32 -4.25 -0.83 -11.46
C TYR A 32 -3.20 -1.24 -12.52
N PRO A 33 -3.09 -0.48 -13.62
CA PRO A 33 -1.97 -0.61 -14.54
C PRO A 33 -0.66 -0.14 -13.87
N LEU A 34 0.43 -0.11 -14.63
CA LEU A 34 1.67 0.52 -14.17
C LEU A 34 1.40 1.99 -13.83
N HIS A 35 1.67 2.39 -12.59
CA HIS A 35 1.34 3.71 -12.05
C HIS A 35 2.35 4.15 -10.99
N GLN A 36 2.22 5.39 -10.53
CA GLN A 36 3.04 5.96 -9.46
C GLN A 36 2.22 7.00 -8.69
N HIS A 37 2.57 7.21 -7.43
CA HIS A 37 1.97 8.21 -6.54
C HIS A 37 3.07 8.80 -5.65
N GLN A 38 2.73 9.83 -4.89
CA GLN A 38 3.66 10.65 -4.10
C GLN A 38 3.78 10.18 -2.64
N LYS A 39 3.12 9.09 -2.27
CA LYS A 39 3.17 8.50 -0.93
C LYS A 39 4.01 7.23 -0.92
N THR A 40 4.54 6.88 0.24
CA THR A 40 5.12 5.54 0.42
C THR A 40 4.00 4.54 0.56
N GLN A 41 4.05 3.46 -0.19
CA GLN A 41 3.04 2.41 -0.15
C GLN A 41 3.58 1.15 0.49
N LEU A 42 2.93 0.70 1.56
CA LEU A 42 3.10 -0.62 2.13
C LEU A 42 2.06 -1.56 1.53
N VAL A 43 2.51 -2.65 0.93
CA VAL A 43 1.66 -3.72 0.39
C VAL A 43 1.98 -5.00 1.13
N TYR A 44 1.05 -5.50 1.94
CA TYR A 44 1.21 -6.75 2.68
C TYR A 44 0.61 -7.96 1.94
N VAL A 45 1.34 -9.07 1.85
CA VAL A 45 0.88 -10.33 1.27
C VAL A 45 0.57 -11.33 2.38
N ARG A 46 -0.72 -11.49 2.72
CA ARG A 46 -1.12 -12.42 3.79
C ARG A 46 -0.94 -13.90 3.43
N GLY A 47 -1.26 -14.26 2.19
CA GLY A 47 -1.26 -15.63 1.70
C GLY A 47 -1.02 -15.68 0.19
N GLY A 48 -0.60 -16.85 -0.31
CA GLY A 48 -0.24 -17.04 -1.71
C GLY A 48 1.05 -16.31 -2.12
N VAL A 49 1.10 -15.88 -3.38
CA VAL A 49 2.22 -15.15 -3.99
C VAL A 49 1.73 -13.89 -4.68
N ALA A 50 2.52 -12.82 -4.59
CA ALA A 50 2.36 -11.62 -5.40
C ALA A 50 3.64 -11.29 -6.17
N TYR A 51 3.51 -10.43 -7.17
CA TYR A 51 4.62 -9.89 -7.96
C TYR A 51 4.54 -8.37 -7.97
N LEU A 52 5.65 -7.71 -7.64
CA LEU A 52 5.82 -6.28 -7.88
C LEU A 52 6.59 -6.10 -9.18
N ILE A 53 5.98 -5.47 -10.16
CA ILE A 53 6.60 -5.14 -11.44
C ILE A 53 6.97 -3.67 -11.43
N THR A 54 8.24 -3.37 -11.68
CA THR A 54 8.74 -2.01 -11.95
C THR A 54 9.27 -1.95 -13.39
N PRO A 55 9.57 -0.76 -13.94
CA PRO A 55 10.14 -0.64 -15.28
C PRO A 55 11.45 -1.42 -15.49
N SER A 56 12.20 -1.69 -14.42
CA SER A 56 13.52 -2.33 -14.49
C SER A 56 13.54 -3.77 -14.00
N LYS A 57 12.64 -4.16 -13.10
CA LYS A 57 12.68 -5.47 -12.41
C LYS A 57 11.30 -5.95 -12.03
N THR A 58 11.16 -7.28 -11.99
CA THR A 58 10.02 -7.94 -11.34
C THR A 58 10.51 -8.61 -10.06
N TYR A 59 9.82 -8.35 -8.96
CA TYR A 59 10.12 -8.93 -7.66
C TYR A 59 9.04 -9.94 -7.29
N PHE A 60 9.49 -11.03 -6.67
CA PHE A 60 8.62 -12.04 -6.08
C PHE A 60 8.32 -11.67 -4.63
N LEU A 61 7.05 -11.73 -4.22
CA LEU A 61 6.57 -11.43 -2.88
C LEU A 61 5.95 -12.70 -2.26
N PRO A 62 6.63 -13.34 -1.29
CA PRO A 62 6.08 -14.50 -0.60
C PRO A 62 4.95 -14.10 0.36
N ALA A 63 4.13 -15.07 0.75
CA ALA A 63 3.24 -14.92 1.90
C ALA A 63 4.00 -14.47 3.15
N ARG A 64 3.31 -13.74 4.02
CA ARG A 64 3.85 -13.15 5.26
C ARG A 64 4.99 -12.15 5.04
N HIS A 65 5.03 -11.52 3.87
CA HIS A 65 5.94 -10.41 3.58
C HIS A 65 5.15 -9.16 3.21
N TYR A 66 5.73 -8.00 3.48
CA TYR A 66 5.28 -6.75 2.91
C TYR A 66 6.37 -6.14 2.04
N VAL A 67 5.96 -5.33 1.08
CA VAL A 67 6.86 -4.47 0.32
C VAL A 67 6.59 -3.02 0.66
N LEU A 68 7.65 -2.25 0.84
CA LEU A 68 7.62 -0.79 0.89
C LEU A 68 8.03 -0.26 -0.45
N ILE A 69 7.11 0.43 -1.12
CA ILE A 69 7.30 1.05 -2.43
C ILE A 69 7.49 2.55 -2.16
N PRO A 70 8.66 3.13 -2.48
CA PRO A 70 8.92 4.53 -2.21
C PRO A 70 8.14 5.45 -3.16
N PRO A 71 7.97 6.73 -2.81
CA PRO A 71 7.25 7.70 -3.63
C PRO A 71 7.87 7.83 -5.03
N GLY A 72 7.02 7.99 -6.04
CA GLY A 72 7.44 8.20 -7.43
C GLY A 72 8.03 6.97 -8.13
N LEU A 73 8.12 5.81 -7.47
CA LEU A 73 8.51 4.58 -8.15
C LEU A 73 7.34 4.04 -8.96
N ALA A 74 7.45 4.08 -10.29
CA ALA A 74 6.49 3.43 -11.17
C ALA A 74 6.43 1.92 -10.89
N HIS A 75 5.23 1.41 -10.64
CA HIS A 75 5.03 0.02 -10.26
C HIS A 75 3.64 -0.51 -10.61
N ARG A 76 3.51 -1.84 -10.56
CA ARG A 76 2.25 -2.58 -10.65
C ARG A 76 2.34 -3.80 -9.76
N VAL A 77 1.27 -4.10 -9.02
CA VAL A 77 1.19 -5.31 -8.20
C VAL A 77 0.27 -6.32 -8.86
N LEU A 78 0.74 -7.55 -9.04
CA LEU A 78 -0.03 -8.67 -9.55
C LEU A 78 -0.13 -9.78 -8.51
N PHE A 79 -1.26 -10.46 -8.46
CA PHE A 79 -1.52 -11.54 -7.51
C PHE A 79 -1.85 -12.84 -8.25
N HIS A 80 -1.51 -13.98 -7.65
CA HIS A 80 -1.69 -15.29 -8.30
C HIS A 80 -2.14 -16.39 -7.32
N SER A 81 -3.40 -16.31 -6.85
CA SER A 81 -4.18 -17.34 -6.14
C SER A 81 -5.54 -16.78 -5.66
N ALA A 82 -6.46 -17.64 -5.21
CA ALA A 82 -7.79 -17.24 -4.73
C ALA A 82 -7.84 -16.69 -3.29
N GLN A 83 -6.75 -16.76 -2.53
CA GLN A 83 -6.69 -16.38 -1.12
C GLN A 83 -5.63 -15.31 -0.90
N HIS A 84 -5.93 -14.09 -1.33
CA HIS A 84 -5.12 -12.94 -0.99
C HIS A 84 -5.92 -12.01 -0.11
N LEU A 85 -5.24 -11.38 0.84
CA LEU A 85 -5.72 -10.24 1.60
C LEU A 85 -4.52 -9.30 1.61
N ILE A 86 -4.66 -8.19 0.91
CA ILE A 86 -3.65 -7.14 0.83
C ILE A 86 -4.21 -5.92 1.51
N THR A 87 -3.45 -5.44 2.48
CA THR A 87 -3.62 -4.09 3.02
C THR A 87 -2.61 -3.23 2.29
N GLY A 88 -3.12 -2.31 1.48
CA GLY A 88 -2.37 -1.21 0.88
C GLY A 88 -2.48 0.02 1.78
N LEU A 89 -1.37 0.43 2.39
CA LEU A 89 -1.31 1.67 3.16
C LEU A 89 -0.40 2.63 2.41
N CYS A 90 -0.96 3.73 1.92
CA CYS A 90 -0.20 4.83 1.35
C CYS A 90 -0.09 5.92 2.40
N PHE A 91 1.09 6.22 2.91
CA PHE A 91 1.25 7.25 3.94
C PHE A 91 2.29 8.28 3.50
N ALA A 92 2.05 9.53 3.87
CA ALA A 92 3.09 10.52 3.78
C ALA A 92 3.98 10.46 5.00
N GLU A 93 5.25 10.64 4.74
CA GLU A 93 6.28 10.66 5.75
C GLU A 93 6.36 12.08 6.29
N ALA A 94 5.61 12.35 7.35
CA ALA A 94 5.84 13.54 8.15
C ALA A 94 7.16 13.37 8.91
N GLY A 95 8.28 13.72 8.25
CA GLY A 95 9.62 13.74 8.84
C GLY A 95 10.47 12.46 8.66
N ASP A 96 9.86 11.33 8.26
CA ASP A 96 10.56 10.05 8.08
C ASP A 96 11.21 9.89 6.69
N ALA A 97 10.93 10.79 5.73
CA ALA A 97 11.41 10.75 4.33
C ALA A 97 12.94 10.78 4.20
N GLU A 98 13.61 11.33 5.20
CA GLU A 98 15.07 11.38 5.28
C GLU A 98 15.67 10.02 5.72
N HIS A 99 14.86 9.12 6.27
CA HIS A 99 15.32 7.83 6.75
C HIS A 99 15.45 6.82 5.58
N PRO A 100 16.64 6.25 5.34
CA PRO A 100 16.91 5.40 4.16
C PRO A 100 16.02 4.17 4.00
N PHE A 101 15.36 3.74 5.07
CA PHE A 101 14.43 2.61 5.06
C PHE A 101 13.16 2.91 4.26
N PHE A 102 12.61 4.12 4.36
CA PHE A 102 11.33 4.46 3.73
C PHE A 102 11.52 5.02 2.31
N GLY A 103 12.64 5.69 2.05
CA GLY A 103 13.02 6.16 0.71
C GLY A 103 13.53 5.09 -0.25
N ARG A 104 13.46 3.80 0.08
CA ARG A 104 13.98 2.70 -0.74
C ARG A 104 12.99 1.56 -0.85
N LEU A 105 12.94 0.95 -2.04
CA LEU A 105 12.21 -0.28 -2.26
C LEU A 105 12.78 -1.39 -1.37
N GLY A 106 11.93 -2.04 -0.58
CA GLY A 106 12.35 -3.13 0.30
C GLY A 106 11.24 -4.15 0.54
N ILE A 107 11.61 -5.43 0.61
CA ILE A 107 10.72 -6.56 0.87
C ILE A 107 11.13 -7.18 2.19
N TYR A 108 10.20 -7.27 3.12
CA TYR A 108 10.48 -7.65 4.51
C TYR A 108 9.47 -8.67 5.02
N PRO A 109 9.87 -9.60 5.89
CA PRO A 109 8.91 -10.44 6.61
C PRO A 109 8.08 -9.57 7.56
N VAL A 110 6.80 -9.89 7.69
CA VAL A 110 5.92 -9.24 8.67
C VAL A 110 6.20 -9.78 10.07
N THR A 111 6.27 -8.90 11.06
CA THR A 111 6.27 -9.29 12.48
C THR A 111 4.84 -9.54 12.95
N ASP A 112 4.66 -10.27 14.05
CA ASP A 112 3.31 -10.52 14.59
C ASP A 112 2.63 -9.22 15.03
N LEU A 113 3.37 -8.27 15.59
CA LEU A 113 2.84 -6.94 15.93
C LEU A 113 2.34 -6.20 14.69
N LEU A 114 3.17 -6.07 13.65
CA LEU A 114 2.78 -5.37 12.42
C LEU A 114 1.61 -6.07 11.73
N TYR A 115 1.56 -7.39 11.78
CA TYR A 115 0.44 -8.17 11.27
C TYR A 115 -0.88 -7.83 11.97
N GLU A 116 -0.89 -7.74 13.29
CA GLU A 116 -2.10 -7.35 14.04
C GLU A 116 -2.51 -5.90 13.75
N LEU A 117 -1.55 -4.98 13.58
CA LEU A 117 -1.84 -3.60 13.16
C LEU A 117 -2.47 -3.55 11.76
N LEU A 118 -1.95 -4.31 10.80
CA LEU A 118 -2.53 -4.40 9.46
C LEU A 118 -3.94 -4.99 9.50
N ARG A 119 -4.17 -6.03 10.32
CA ARG A 119 -5.50 -6.62 10.52
C ARG A 119 -6.50 -5.62 11.08
N TYR A 120 -6.07 -4.75 11.98
CA TYR A 120 -6.93 -3.73 12.56
C TYR A 120 -7.45 -2.74 11.51
N THR A 121 -6.66 -2.45 10.48
CA THR A 121 -7.04 -1.54 9.38
C THR A 121 -7.90 -2.17 8.27
N THR A 122 -8.37 -3.42 8.44
CA THR A 122 -9.07 -4.14 7.36
C THR A 122 -10.40 -3.54 6.93
N THR A 123 -11.07 -2.80 7.82
CA THR A 123 -12.33 -2.11 7.53
C THR A 123 -12.14 -0.67 7.05
N TRP A 124 -10.89 -0.21 6.94
CA TRP A 124 -10.57 1.17 6.63
C TRP A 124 -10.52 1.39 5.12
N TYR A 125 -10.98 2.57 4.68
CA TYR A 125 -10.91 3.02 3.29
C TYR A 125 -10.83 4.56 3.24
N GLY A 126 -9.92 5.09 2.43
CA GLY A 126 -9.76 6.53 2.21
C GLY A 126 -8.74 7.18 3.15
N HIS A 127 -8.89 8.49 3.37
CA HIS A 127 -7.93 9.29 4.13
C HIS A 127 -8.15 9.23 5.65
N TYR A 128 -7.07 8.95 6.38
CA TYR A 128 -6.98 8.92 7.83
C TYR A 128 -5.83 9.81 8.30
N GLY A 129 -6.11 10.82 9.11
CA GLY A 129 -5.14 11.74 9.70
C GLY A 129 -5.50 12.12 11.14
N PRO A 130 -4.86 13.14 11.72
CA PRO A 130 -5.08 13.54 13.12
C PRO A 130 -6.53 13.91 13.47
N ALA A 131 -7.33 14.33 12.49
CA ALA A 131 -8.73 14.69 12.68
C ALA A 131 -9.66 13.47 12.87
N GLN A 132 -9.25 12.28 12.39
CA GLN A 132 -9.95 11.01 12.57
C GLN A 132 -9.55 10.32 13.89
N TYR A 133 -8.94 11.05 14.83
CA TYR A 133 -8.61 10.55 16.17
C TYR A 133 -9.90 10.28 16.96
N GLU A 134 -10.24 9.00 17.13
CA GLU A 134 -11.24 8.54 18.09
C GLU A 134 -10.56 8.41 19.46
N PRO A 135 -10.89 9.28 20.44
CA PRO A 135 -10.35 9.14 21.79
C PRO A 135 -10.96 7.88 22.41
N TYR A 136 -10.13 6.84 22.50
CA TYR A 136 -10.36 5.59 23.25
C TYR A 136 -11.27 4.55 22.58
N LEU A 137 -10.65 3.59 21.87
CA LEU A 137 -11.15 2.23 21.75
C LEU A 137 -10.50 1.36 22.85
N PHE A 138 -11.00 1.52 24.08
CA PHE A 138 -10.92 0.53 25.16
C PHE A 138 -12.24 0.55 25.93
#